data_AF-A0AAU8F0W1-F1
#
_entry.id   AF-A0AAU8F0W1-F1
#
_cell.length_a   1.000
_cell.length_b   1.000
_cell.length_c   1.000
_cell.angle_alpha   90.00
_cell.angle_beta   90.00
_cell.angle_gamma   90.00
#
_symmetry.space_group_name_H-M   'P 1'
#
loop_
_entity.id
_entity.type
_entity.pdbx_description
1 polymer ?
#
loop_
_entity_poly.entity_id
_entity_poly.type
_entity_poly.pdbx_seq_one_letter_code
_entity_poly.pdbx_strand_id
1 'polypeptide(L)'
;MLHHVSVVQNVSIISLGISAVFQVGDANQMELKSRALAVHREIPCYIKDEGRLDAFEIFTDEHITIPKRTTDVKLNIVNECPFIEVNNVELRTLLNSGCFQIGNVDYVFNNSRIMQIRQYITDEPSAQ
;
A
#
# COMPACT_ATOMS: atom_id res chain seq x y z
N MET A 1 -18.20 23.18 -13.97
CA MET A 1 -16.73 23.35 -13.94
C MET A 1 -16.14 21.97 -13.78
N LEU A 2 -15.20 21.56 -14.62
CA LEU A 2 -14.61 20.23 -14.53
C LEU A 2 -13.66 20.18 -13.32
N HIS A 3 -13.75 19.12 -12.52
CA HIS A 3 -12.66 18.74 -11.63
C HIS A 3 -11.42 18.37 -12.49
N HIS A 4 -10.23 18.32 -11.88
CA HIS A 4 -9.03 17.87 -12.61
C HIS A 4 -9.29 16.51 -13.26
N VAL A 5 -8.88 16.37 -14.53
CA VAL A 5 -8.95 15.14 -15.33
C VAL A 5 -7.52 14.66 -15.56
N SER A 6 -7.22 13.45 -15.11
CA SER A 6 -5.96 12.77 -15.41
C SER A 6 -6.06 12.08 -16.77
N VAL A 7 -5.18 12.45 -17.69
CA VAL A 7 -5.08 11.84 -19.03
C VAL A 7 -3.74 11.14 -19.13
N VAL A 8 -3.74 9.81 -19.09
CA VAL A 8 -2.52 9.01 -19.16
C VAL A 8 -2.57 8.13 -20.40
N GLN A 9 -1.60 8.31 -21.32
CA GLN A 9 -1.65 7.63 -22.62
C GLN A 9 -1.25 6.16 -22.53
N ASN A 10 -0.19 5.86 -21.79
CA ASN A 10 0.27 4.49 -21.60
C ASN A 10 0.60 4.22 -20.13
N VAL A 11 0.18 3.05 -19.66
CA VAL A 11 0.53 2.52 -18.34
C VAL A 11 1.11 1.13 -18.53
N SER A 12 2.30 0.91 -18.01
CA SER A 12 2.94 -0.40 -17.92
C SER A 12 3.16 -0.74 -16.46
N ILE A 13 2.60 -1.86 -16.02
CA ILE A 13 2.82 -2.40 -14.68
C ILE A 13 3.31 -3.83 -14.84
N ILE A 14 4.56 -4.09 -14.46
CA ILE A 14 5.15 -5.43 -14.65
C ILE A 14 4.57 -6.42 -13.65
N SER A 15 4.30 -5.99 -12.41
CA SER A 15 3.75 -6.88 -11.37
C SER A 15 2.86 -6.15 -10.36
N LEU A 16 1.76 -6.81 -9.98
CA LEU A 16 0.87 -6.45 -8.89
C LEU A 16 0.83 -7.63 -7.91
N GLY A 17 0.78 -7.36 -6.60
CA GLY A 17 0.69 -8.41 -5.59
C GLY A 17 -0.22 -8.06 -4.41
N ILE A 18 0.15 -8.51 -3.20
CA ILE A 18 -0.77 -8.61 -2.06
C ILE A 18 -1.44 -7.27 -1.74
N SER A 19 -2.78 -7.24 -1.81
CA SER A 19 -3.60 -6.04 -1.56
C SER A 19 -3.20 -4.82 -2.40
N ALA A 20 -2.55 -5.01 -3.55
CA ALA A 20 -2.20 -3.92 -4.45
C ALA A 20 -3.39 -3.55 -5.35
N VAL A 21 -3.61 -2.25 -5.56
CA VAL A 21 -4.71 -1.73 -6.39
C VAL A 21 -4.19 -0.84 -7.50
N PHE A 22 -4.58 -1.13 -8.73
CA PHE A 22 -4.48 -0.20 -9.84
C PHE A 22 -5.88 0.31 -10.16
N GLN A 23 -6.12 1.61 -9.97
CA GLN A 23 -7.42 2.25 -10.13
C GLN A 23 -7.36 3.29 -11.27
N VAL A 24 -8.29 3.20 -12.21
CA VAL A 24 -8.49 4.22 -13.24
C VAL A 24 -9.89 4.81 -13.09
N GLY A 25 -9.97 6.12 -13.00
CA GLY A 25 -11.16 6.87 -12.66
C GLY A 25 -11.14 7.39 -11.22
N ASP A 26 -12.22 8.09 -10.89
CA ASP A 26 -12.38 8.71 -9.57
C ASP A 26 -12.83 7.68 -8.53
N ALA A 27 -12.35 7.85 -7.31
CA ALA A 27 -12.73 7.06 -6.15
C ALA A 27 -13.05 7.99 -4.98
N ASN A 28 -14.06 7.67 -4.18
CA ASN A 28 -14.30 8.43 -2.95
C ASN A 28 -13.32 7.99 -1.86
N GLN A 29 -13.15 6.68 -1.72
CA GLN A 29 -12.38 6.09 -0.63
C GLN A 29 -11.69 4.81 -1.09
N MET A 30 -10.46 4.63 -0.62
CA MET A 30 -9.72 3.37 -0.73
C MET A 30 -9.15 2.99 0.63
N GLU A 31 -9.39 1.75 1.03
CA GLU A 31 -8.84 1.18 2.27
C GLU A 31 -8.12 -0.11 1.97
N LEU A 32 -6.79 -0.08 2.02
CA LEU A 32 -5.96 -1.23 1.71
C LEU A 32 -5.25 -1.69 2.96
N LYS A 33 -5.45 -2.94 3.36
CA LYS A 33 -4.76 -3.54 4.50
C LYS A 33 -4.03 -4.83 4.10
N SER A 34 -2.81 -4.98 4.59
CA SER A 34 -2.01 -6.17 4.41
C SER A 34 -1.20 -6.42 5.68
N ARG A 35 -1.23 -7.67 6.16
CA ARG A 35 -0.38 -8.15 7.24
C ARG A 35 0.30 -9.42 6.78
N ALA A 36 1.63 -9.48 6.87
CA ALA A 36 2.38 -10.66 6.50
C ALA A 36 3.46 -10.98 7.54
N LEU A 37 3.49 -12.23 7.98
CA LEU A 37 4.58 -12.79 8.76
C LEU A 37 5.30 -13.83 7.90
N ALA A 38 6.55 -13.57 7.56
CA ALA A 38 7.37 -14.50 6.79
C ALA A 38 8.45 -15.10 7.71
N VAL A 39 8.33 -16.40 8.00
CA VAL A 39 9.34 -17.13 8.79
C VAL A 39 10.18 -17.95 7.82
N HIS A 40 11.46 -17.62 7.72
CA HIS A 40 12.44 -18.35 6.93
C HIS A 40 13.31 -19.18 7.86
N ARG A 41 13.36 -20.49 7.63
CA ARG A 41 14.12 -21.43 8.44
C ARG A 41 15.28 -21.99 7.66
N GLU A 42 16.38 -22.25 8.34
CA GLU A 42 17.50 -23.01 7.79
C GLU A 42 17.04 -24.41 7.37
N ILE A 43 16.24 -25.09 8.20
CA ILE A 43 15.56 -26.33 7.82
C ILE A 43 14.07 -26.05 7.60
N PRO A 44 13.54 -26.26 6.38
CA PRO A 44 12.15 -25.99 6.08
C PRO A 44 11.24 -26.98 6.82
N CYS A 45 10.44 -26.47 7.74
CA CYS A 45 9.37 -27.21 8.40
C CYS A 45 8.12 -26.34 8.53
N TYR A 46 6.97 -26.99 8.46
CA TYR A 46 5.65 -26.37 8.66
C TYR A 46 5.15 -26.69 10.06
N ILE A 47 4.84 -25.65 10.84
CA ILE A 47 4.26 -25.79 12.17
C ILE A 47 2.85 -25.22 12.12
N LYS A 48 1.84 -26.06 12.32
CA LYS A 48 0.43 -25.71 12.07
C LYS A 48 -0.05 -24.45 12.82
N ASP A 49 0.34 -24.31 14.08
CA ASP A 49 -0.16 -23.25 14.97
C ASP A 49 0.85 -22.10 15.16
N GLU A 50 1.80 -21.96 14.24
CA GLU A 50 2.78 -20.89 14.29
C GLU A 50 2.25 -19.57 13.71
N GLY A 51 2.92 -18.48 14.08
CA GLY A 51 2.76 -17.22 13.37
C GLY A 51 1.49 -16.44 13.69
N ARG A 52 0.98 -16.61 14.90
CA ARG A 52 -0.03 -15.71 15.49
C ARG A 52 0.43 -14.26 15.40
N LEU A 53 -0.26 -13.46 14.58
CA LEU A 53 0.10 -12.06 14.35
C LEU A 53 0.00 -11.22 15.62
N ASP A 54 -0.99 -11.49 16.48
CA ASP A 54 -1.20 -10.78 17.74
C ASP A 54 -0.08 -10.99 18.78
N ALA A 55 0.81 -11.95 18.55
CA ALA A 55 2.02 -12.12 19.37
C ALA A 55 3.10 -11.05 19.10
N PHE A 56 2.97 -10.24 18.05
CA PHE A 56 3.95 -9.22 17.70
C PHE A 56 3.33 -7.82 17.70
N GLU A 57 3.99 -6.90 18.40
CA GLU A 57 3.55 -5.51 18.57
C GLU A 57 3.35 -4.79 17.23
N ILE A 58 4.18 -5.12 16.22
CA ILE A 58 4.02 -4.57 14.87
C ILE A 58 2.64 -4.88 14.26
N PHE A 59 1.93 -5.92 14.73
CA PHE A 59 0.59 -6.24 14.26
C PHE A 59 -0.53 -5.82 15.22
N THR A 60 -0.21 -5.36 16.43
CA THR A 60 -1.21 -4.81 17.35
C THR A 60 -1.45 -3.34 17.01
N ASP A 61 -2.71 -2.96 16.82
CA ASP A 61 -3.09 -1.59 16.48
C ASP A 61 -3.28 -0.82 17.78
N GLU A 62 -2.20 -0.34 18.41
CA GLU A 62 -2.34 0.45 19.65
C GLU A 62 -2.68 1.91 19.35
N HIS A 63 -2.11 2.50 18.30
CA HIS A 63 -2.36 3.88 17.90
C HIS A 63 -2.30 4.03 16.37
N ILE A 64 -3.44 3.86 15.69
CA ILE A 64 -3.57 4.32 14.30
C ILE A 64 -4.20 5.71 14.34
N THR A 65 -3.41 6.74 14.07
CA THR A 65 -3.94 8.10 13.90
C THR A 65 -4.61 8.18 12.54
N ILE A 66 -5.87 7.73 12.45
CA ILE A 66 -6.72 8.06 11.31
C ILE A 66 -6.92 9.58 11.35
N PRO A 67 -6.55 10.33 10.30
CA PRO A 67 -6.77 11.76 10.28
C PRO A 67 -8.25 12.05 10.52
N LYS A 68 -8.57 12.82 11.57
CA LYS A 68 -9.94 13.31 11.75
C LYS A 68 -10.24 14.25 10.61
N ARG A 69 -11.22 13.90 9.78
CA ARG A 69 -11.72 14.80 8.74
C ARG A 69 -12.46 15.96 9.42
N THR A 70 -11.88 17.15 9.38
CA THR A 70 -12.57 18.41 9.67
C THR A 70 -12.54 19.24 8.40
N THR A 71 -13.63 19.20 7.63
CA THR A 71 -13.83 20.01 6.42
C THR A 71 -14.74 21.19 6.74
N ASP A 72 -14.30 22.07 7.64
CA ASP A 72 -15.01 23.31 7.95
C ASP A 72 -14.61 24.48 7.03
N VAL A 73 -13.66 24.25 6.11
CA VAL A 73 -13.17 25.27 5.19
C VAL A 73 -13.93 25.19 3.86
N LYS A 74 -14.64 26.26 3.52
CA LYS A 74 -15.24 26.42 2.20
C LYS A 74 -14.19 26.95 1.23
N LEU A 75 -13.85 26.14 0.24
CA LEU A 75 -12.92 26.50 -0.83
C LEU A 75 -13.65 26.65 -2.16
N ASN A 76 -13.25 27.64 -2.95
CA ASN A 76 -13.61 27.73 -4.36
C ASN A 76 -12.33 27.52 -5.18
N ILE A 77 -12.24 26.38 -5.86
CA ILE A 77 -11.06 25.99 -6.63
C ILE A 77 -11.35 26.19 -8.12
N VAL A 78 -10.48 26.93 -8.78
CA VAL A 78 -10.54 27.21 -10.22
C VAL A 78 -9.35 26.55 -10.90
N ASN A 79 -9.62 25.51 -11.70
CA ASN A 79 -8.59 24.83 -12.48
C ASN A 79 -8.58 25.42 -13.90
N GLU A 80 -7.72 26.41 -14.14
CA GLU A 80 -7.61 27.08 -15.45
C GLU A 80 -7.22 26.09 -16.56
N CYS A 81 -6.37 25.12 -16.22
CA CYS A 81 -6.08 23.94 -17.04
C CYS A 81 -6.44 22.69 -16.23
N PRO A 82 -7.61 22.05 -16.50
CA PRO A 82 -8.06 20.90 -15.72
C PRO A 82 -7.34 19.60 -16.12
N PHE A 83 -6.54 19.60 -17.18
CA PHE A 83 -5.91 18.40 -17.70
C PHE A 83 -4.52 18.21 -17.10
N ILE A 84 -4.33 17.05 -16.45
CA ILE A 84 -3.01 16.55 -16.08
C ILE A 84 -2.67 15.48 -17.10
N GLU A 85 -1.84 15.83 -18.09
CA GLU A 85 -1.47 14.95 -19.19
C GLU A 85 -0.13 14.27 -18.91
N VAL A 86 -0.12 12.94 -18.99
CA VAL A 86 1.07 12.11 -18.80
C VAL A 86 1.17 11.13 -19.96
N ASN A 87 2.30 11.13 -20.66
CA ASN A 87 2.48 10.21 -21.79
C ASN A 87 2.64 8.76 -21.32
N ASN A 88 3.58 8.49 -20.42
CA ASN A 88 3.90 7.12 -20.02
C ASN A 88 4.10 7.03 -18.51
N VAL A 89 3.51 6.00 -17.91
CA VAL A 89 3.78 5.60 -16.53
C VAL A 89 4.27 4.16 -16.54
N GLU A 90 5.46 3.93 -15.99
CA GLU A 90 6.05 2.61 -15.85
C GLU A 90 6.24 2.27 -14.37
N LEU A 91 5.56 1.24 -13.91
CA LEU A 91 5.73 0.66 -12.59
C LEU A 91 6.30 -0.75 -12.72
N ARG A 92 7.41 -1.03 -12.04
CA ARG A 92 7.93 -2.40 -11.95
C ARG A 92 7.01 -3.26 -11.09
N THR A 93 6.64 -2.75 -9.93
CA THR A 93 5.98 -3.56 -8.92
C THR A 93 5.12 -2.70 -8.01
N LEU A 94 3.89 -3.13 -7.75
CA LEU A 94 3.02 -2.60 -6.71
C LEU A 94 2.63 -3.73 -5.76
N LEU A 95 2.97 -3.60 -4.49
CA LEU A 95 2.78 -4.64 -3.48
C LEU A 95 2.26 -4.06 -2.18
N ASN A 96 1.73 -4.95 -1.33
CA ASN A 96 1.55 -4.75 0.09
C ASN A 96 0.74 -3.49 0.42
N SER A 97 -0.54 -3.48 0.03
CA SER A 97 -1.43 -2.32 0.21
C SER A 97 -0.99 -1.07 -0.55
N GLY A 98 -0.21 -1.24 -1.62
CA GLY A 98 0.11 -0.16 -2.55
C GLY A 98 -1.08 0.16 -3.45
N CYS A 99 -1.30 1.46 -3.72
CA CYS A 99 -2.30 1.91 -4.68
C CYS A 99 -1.64 2.79 -5.74
N PHE A 100 -1.90 2.51 -7.01
CA PHE A 100 -1.63 3.42 -8.11
C PHE A 100 -2.98 3.84 -8.69
N GLN A 101 -3.30 5.13 -8.64
CA GLN A 101 -4.55 5.66 -9.15
C GLN A 101 -4.32 6.70 -10.23
N ILE A 102 -5.14 6.64 -11.27
CA ILE A 102 -5.29 7.67 -12.31
C ILE A 102 -6.70 8.23 -12.19
N GLY A 103 -6.84 9.44 -11.68
CA GLY A 103 -8.13 10.06 -11.35
C GLY A 103 -8.09 10.71 -9.98
N ASN A 104 -9.25 11.13 -9.48
CA ASN A 104 -9.37 11.84 -8.22
C ASN A 104 -9.68 10.89 -7.06
N VAL A 105 -9.11 11.15 -5.89
CA VAL A 105 -9.49 10.47 -4.65
C VAL A 105 -9.60 11.40 -3.48
N ASP A 106 -10.72 11.26 -2.77
CA ASP A 106 -10.99 12.03 -1.56
C ASP A 106 -10.24 11.44 -0.35
N TYR A 107 -10.18 10.11 -0.21
CA TYR A 107 -9.44 9.49 0.90
C TYR A 107 -8.81 8.14 0.57
N VAL A 108 -7.59 7.96 1.07
CA VAL A 108 -6.86 6.71 0.97
C VAL A 108 -6.28 6.36 2.34
N PHE A 109 -6.60 5.16 2.83
CA PHE A 109 -6.01 4.57 4.02
C PHE A 109 -5.33 3.26 3.67
N ASN A 110 -4.00 3.29 3.59
CA ASN A 110 -3.21 2.11 3.28
C ASN A 110 -2.37 1.72 4.49
N ASN A 111 -2.53 0.48 4.96
CA ASN A 111 -1.83 -0.05 6.12
C ASN A 111 -1.20 -1.40 5.79
N SER A 112 0.11 -1.40 5.65
CA SER A 112 0.89 -2.61 5.45
C SER A 112 1.84 -2.81 6.62
N ARG A 113 1.77 -3.99 7.24
CA ARG A 113 2.67 -4.41 8.32
C ARG A 113 3.26 -5.75 7.92
N ILE A 114 4.58 -5.83 7.85
CA ILE A 114 5.27 -7.04 7.41
C ILE A 114 6.42 -7.28 8.37
N MET A 115 6.52 -8.51 8.86
CA MET A 115 7.63 -8.93 9.69
C MET A 115 8.26 -10.18 9.10
N GLN A 116 9.58 -10.15 8.97
CA GLN A 116 10.35 -11.27 8.46
C GLN A 116 11.27 -11.77 9.56
N ILE A 117 11.17 -13.06 9.90
CA ILE A 117 12.00 -13.72 10.91
C ILE A 117 12.87 -14.75 10.19
N ARG A 118 14.15 -14.78 10.51
CA ARG A 118 15.05 -15.86 10.10
C ARG A 118 15.40 -16.72 11.32
N GLN A 119 15.30 -18.03 11.18
CA GLN A 119 15.63 -19.01 12.22
C GLN A 119 16.80 -19.87 11.73
N TYR A 120 17.90 -19.79 12.46
CA TYR A 120 19.12 -20.55 12.22
C TYR A 120 19.29 -21.62 13.30
N ILE A 121 19.86 -22.76 12.93
CA ILE A 121 20.20 -23.88 13.83
C ILE A 121 21.70 -23.83 14.15
N THR A 122 22.49 -23.32 13.23
CA THR A 122 23.90 -22.98 13.44
C THR A 122 24.04 -21.61 14.11
N ASP A 123 25.19 -21.35 14.75
CA ASP A 123 25.52 -20.01 15.25
C ASP A 123 25.29 -18.99 14.13
N GLU A 124 24.71 -17.82 14.47
CA GLU A 124 24.41 -16.79 13.47
C GLU A 124 25.65 -16.57 12.59
N PRO A 125 25.50 -16.52 11.25
CA PRO A 125 26.64 -16.26 10.38
C PRO A 125 27.23 -14.92 10.80
N SER A 126 28.42 -14.94 11.41
CA SER A 126 29.17 -13.75 11.76
C SER A 126 29.25 -12.89 10.52
N ALA A 127 28.83 -11.63 10.60
CA ALA A 127 28.97 -10.69 9.49
C ALA A 127 30.44 -10.68 9.05
N GLN A 128 30.71 -11.28 7.89
CA GLN A 128 31.98 -11.17 7.18
C GLN A 128 32.03 -9.87 6.41
#